data_AF-A0AAD1P4D0-F1
#
_entry.id   AF-A0AAD1P4D0-F1
#
_cell.length_a   1.000
_cell.length_b   1.000
_cell.length_c   1.000
_cell.angle_alpha   90.00
_cell.angle_beta   90.00
_cell.angle_gamma   90.00
#
_symmetry.space_group_name_H-M   'P 1'
#
loop_
_entity.id
_entity.type
_entity.pdbx_description
1 polymer ?
#
loop_
_entity_poly.entity_id
_entity_poly.type
_entity_poly.pdbx_seq_one_letter_code
_entity_poly.pdbx_strand_id
1 'polypeptide(L)'
;MLSFNVMRYAGRRVWLLMISGGAILLSACTILPSAPVSQVYLLPVPPAVSVPHAQTVNWSLRVSQPATNQFLNSSRIAVQPQGQEIAVYKNSRWSDSAPILVRNRLIQAFRSDGRIRAVSSDDDSLQADVELSGDLSAFQGVYHVGSSEVLIRFDARLVRISDRRIIATRQFDIRQPIKGNEMNEVVQAFGLASDQLATQVLNWTMQQSPAQG
;
A
#
# COMPACT_ATOMS: atom_id res chain seq x y z
N MET A 1 87.15 36.26 5.87
CA MET A 1 85.87 36.89 6.25
C MET A 1 84.78 36.42 5.30
N LEU A 2 83.57 36.16 5.84
CA LEU A 2 82.32 35.73 5.15
C LEU A 2 82.32 34.28 4.63
N SER A 3 81.28 33.45 4.79
CA SER A 3 80.00 33.59 5.49
C SER A 3 79.35 32.20 5.61
N PHE A 4 78.86 31.90 6.81
CA PHE A 4 77.77 30.95 7.06
C PHE A 4 76.56 31.29 6.16
N ASN A 5 76.08 30.40 5.29
CA ASN A 5 74.65 30.39 4.86
C ASN A 5 74.21 29.27 3.88
N VAL A 6 74.79 28.06 3.92
CA VAL A 6 74.27 26.96 3.08
C VAL A 6 73.14 26.16 3.76
N MET A 7 72.94 26.34 5.07
CA MET A 7 72.05 25.49 5.88
C MET A 7 70.63 26.06 6.09
N ARG A 8 70.04 26.78 5.11
CA ARG A 8 68.65 27.31 5.22
C ARG A 8 67.74 27.07 4.02
N TYR A 9 68.19 26.34 2.99
CA TYR A 9 67.41 26.18 1.76
C TYR A 9 66.70 24.83 1.59
N ALA A 10 67.07 23.79 2.35
CA ALA A 10 66.45 22.46 2.22
C ALA A 10 65.05 22.35 2.86
N GLY A 11 64.78 23.08 3.95
CA GLY A 11 63.51 22.98 4.69
C GLY A 11 62.30 23.61 3.97
N ARG A 12 62.51 24.59 3.09
CA ARG A 12 61.42 25.35 2.46
C ARG A 12 60.79 24.63 1.26
N ARG A 13 61.56 23.75 0.59
CA ARG A 13 61.10 22.99 -0.59
C ARG A 13 60.28 21.75 -0.21
N VAL A 14 60.64 21.08 0.89
CA VAL A 14 59.87 19.93 1.41
C VAL A 14 58.52 20.39 1.97
N TRP A 15 58.47 21.57 2.59
CA TRP A 15 57.22 22.14 3.12
C TRP A 15 56.23 22.55 2.01
N LEU A 16 56.72 23.08 0.87
CA LEU A 16 55.88 23.40 -0.28
C LEU A 16 55.32 22.17 -1.01
N LEU A 17 56.06 21.05 -1.03
CA LEU A 17 55.59 19.77 -1.61
C LEU A 17 54.57 19.04 -0.71
N MET A 18 54.66 19.19 0.62
CA MET A 18 53.63 18.65 1.54
C MET A 18 52.29 19.40 1.48
N ILE A 19 52.31 20.70 1.18
CA ILE A 19 51.07 21.49 1.04
C ILE A 19 50.33 21.19 -0.28
N SER A 20 51.05 20.77 -1.33
CA SER A 20 50.45 20.47 -2.64
C SER A 20 49.85 19.06 -2.76
N GLY A 21 50.20 18.12 -1.87
CA GLY A 21 49.61 16.77 -1.83
C GLY A 21 48.25 16.67 -1.11
N GLY A 22 47.95 17.59 -0.18
CA GLY A 22 46.71 17.54 0.62
C GLY A 22 45.45 18.00 -0.11
N ALA A 23 45.58 18.78 -1.19
CA ALA A 23 44.44 19.38 -1.88
C ALA A 23 43.68 18.43 -2.82
N ILE A 24 44.24 17.27 -3.17
CA ILE A 24 43.65 16.34 -4.15
C ILE A 24 42.63 15.38 -3.49
N LEU A 25 42.63 15.25 -2.16
CA LEU A 25 41.74 14.31 -1.45
C LEU A 25 40.35 14.89 -1.10
N LEU A 26 40.08 16.17 -1.39
CA LEU A 26 38.80 16.82 -1.08
C LEU A 26 37.80 16.86 -2.25
N SER A 27 38.15 16.36 -3.44
CA SER A 27 37.27 16.36 -4.62
C SER A 27 36.33 15.16 -4.71
N ALA A 28 36.32 14.25 -3.73
CA ALA A 28 35.64 12.95 -3.85
C ALA A 28 34.16 12.93 -3.41
N CYS A 29 33.57 14.05 -2.97
CA CYS A 29 32.24 14.04 -2.32
C CYS A 29 31.06 14.60 -3.14
N THR A 30 31.19 14.90 -4.44
CA THR A 30 30.17 15.69 -5.16
C THR A 30 29.25 14.92 -6.10
N ILE A 31 29.16 13.58 -6.00
CA ILE A 31 28.22 12.79 -6.81
C ILE A 31 27.37 11.93 -5.87
N LEU A 32 26.51 12.57 -5.07
CA LEU A 32 25.30 11.89 -4.61
C LEU A 32 24.25 12.07 -5.71
N PRO A 33 23.89 11.01 -6.47
CA PRO A 33 22.78 11.09 -7.39
C PRO A 33 21.51 11.44 -6.61
N SER A 34 20.78 12.46 -7.05
CA SER A 34 19.47 12.81 -6.48
C SER A 34 18.56 11.58 -6.54
N ALA A 35 18.10 11.12 -5.39
CA ALA A 35 17.13 10.02 -5.35
C ALA A 35 15.88 10.45 -6.13
N PRO A 36 15.39 9.64 -7.08
CA PRO A 36 14.19 9.99 -7.84
C PRO A 36 13.02 10.17 -6.87
N VAL A 37 12.28 11.27 -7.02
CA VAL A 37 11.14 11.60 -6.17
C VAL A 37 10.04 10.57 -6.43
N SER A 38 9.74 9.73 -5.44
CA SER A 38 8.63 8.79 -5.50
C SER A 38 7.32 9.53 -5.23
N GLN A 39 6.46 9.60 -6.24
CA GLN A 39 5.13 10.17 -6.13
C GLN A 39 4.23 9.28 -5.28
N VAL A 40 3.46 9.90 -4.38
CA VAL A 40 2.56 9.21 -3.46
C VAL A 40 1.14 9.32 -3.97
N TYR A 41 0.49 8.18 -4.14
CA TYR A 41 -0.89 8.08 -4.58
C TYR A 41 -1.79 7.65 -3.44
N LEU A 42 -2.92 8.33 -3.33
CA LEU A 42 -4.04 7.88 -2.49
C LEU A 42 -4.91 6.97 -3.32
N LEU A 43 -5.48 5.93 -2.70
CA LEU A 43 -6.48 5.11 -3.37
C LEU A 43 -7.75 5.96 -3.60
N PRO A 44 -8.21 6.18 -4.85
CA PRO A 44 -9.31 7.10 -5.12
C PRO A 44 -10.59 6.67 -4.40
N VAL A 45 -11.16 7.57 -3.60
CA VAL A 45 -12.34 7.33 -2.78
C VAL A 45 -13.56 7.97 -3.45
N PRO A 46 -14.68 7.24 -3.68
CA PRO A 46 -15.90 7.85 -4.16
C PRO A 46 -16.48 8.78 -3.09
N PRO A 47 -17.15 9.88 -3.49
CA PRO A 47 -17.85 10.73 -2.54
C PRO A 47 -18.85 9.90 -1.72
N ALA A 48 -18.86 10.12 -0.40
CA ALA A 48 -19.76 9.41 0.49
C ALA A 48 -21.21 9.78 0.18
N VAL A 49 -21.99 8.82 -0.32
CA VAL A 49 -23.43 8.95 -0.47
C VAL A 49 -24.07 8.09 0.60
N SER A 50 -24.52 8.73 1.69
CA SER A 50 -25.27 8.04 2.73
C SER A 50 -26.66 7.70 2.20
N VAL A 51 -26.95 6.42 2.02
CA VAL A 51 -28.28 5.94 1.65
C VAL A 51 -29.03 5.62 2.94
N PRO A 52 -30.15 6.29 3.25
CA PRO A 52 -30.94 5.95 4.42
C PRO A 52 -31.50 4.54 4.28
N HIS A 53 -31.06 3.63 5.15
CA HIS A 53 -31.62 2.28 5.24
C HIS A 53 -32.61 2.20 6.39
N ALA A 54 -33.84 1.74 6.11
CA ALA A 54 -34.89 1.59 7.12
C ALA A 54 -34.63 0.44 8.11
N GLN A 55 -33.79 -0.53 7.74
CA GLN A 55 -33.48 -1.71 8.55
C GLN A 55 -31.99 -1.73 8.89
N THR A 56 -31.69 -1.68 10.19
CA THR A 56 -30.34 -1.79 10.74
C THR A 56 -30.19 -3.09 11.52
N VAL A 57 -28.96 -3.58 11.67
CA VAL A 57 -28.65 -4.77 12.46
C VAL A 57 -28.15 -4.40 13.86
N ASN A 58 -28.39 -5.28 14.83
CA ASN A 58 -28.01 -5.09 16.24
C ASN A 58 -26.75 -5.88 16.61
N TRP A 59 -25.73 -5.85 15.76
CA TRP A 59 -24.43 -6.44 16.02
C TRP A 59 -23.33 -5.53 15.46
N SER A 60 -22.13 -5.72 15.98
CA SER A 60 -20.94 -4.91 15.70
C SER A 60 -19.94 -5.67 14.82
N LEU A 61 -19.30 -4.95 13.91
CA LEU A 61 -18.34 -5.47 12.95
C LEU A 61 -16.95 -4.88 13.20
N ARG A 62 -15.96 -5.74 13.41
CA ARG A 62 -14.55 -5.39 13.27
C ARG A 62 -14.06 -5.80 11.88
N VAL A 63 -13.45 -4.87 11.15
CA VAL A 63 -12.77 -5.18 9.88
C VAL A 63 -11.27 -5.21 10.14
N SER A 64 -10.66 -6.37 9.93
CA SER A 64 -9.23 -6.57 10.16
C SER A 64 -8.43 -6.36 8.89
N GLN A 65 -7.16 -5.99 9.04
CA GLN A 65 -6.23 -5.96 7.93
C GLN A 65 -6.11 -7.38 7.31
N PRO A 66 -6.28 -7.53 5.98
CA PRO A 66 -6.04 -8.81 5.33
C PRO A 66 -4.58 -9.27 5.51
N ALA A 67 -4.40 -10.56 5.78
CA ALA A 67 -3.08 -11.18 5.65
C ALA A 67 -2.64 -11.15 4.18
N THR A 68 -1.35 -10.99 3.92
CA THR A 68 -0.82 -10.96 2.56
C THR A 68 0.66 -11.31 2.53
N ASN A 69 1.22 -11.48 1.33
CA ASN A 69 2.64 -11.71 1.15
C ASN A 69 3.46 -10.41 1.38
N GLN A 70 4.76 -10.56 1.62
CA GLN A 70 5.65 -9.42 1.88
C GLN A 70 5.73 -8.38 0.75
N PHE A 71 5.45 -8.78 -0.50
CA PHE A 71 5.52 -7.88 -1.64
C PHE A 71 4.36 -6.87 -1.61
N LEU A 72 3.14 -7.38 -1.38
CA LEU A 72 1.92 -6.58 -1.23
C LEU A 72 1.84 -5.89 0.14
N ASN A 73 2.51 -6.42 1.17
CA ASN A 73 2.68 -5.75 2.46
C ASN A 73 3.74 -4.62 2.39
N SER A 74 3.66 -3.78 1.37
CA SER A 74 4.48 -2.59 1.18
C SER A 74 3.64 -1.51 0.52
N SER A 75 4.09 -0.26 0.57
CA SER A 75 3.44 0.84 -0.15
C SER A 75 3.73 0.84 -1.66
N ARG A 76 4.37 -0.20 -2.21
CA ARG A 76 4.68 -0.24 -3.65
C ARG A 76 3.42 -0.56 -4.45
N ILE A 77 3.31 0.02 -5.65
CA ILE A 77 2.20 -0.30 -6.56
C ILE A 77 2.64 -1.47 -7.43
N ALA A 78 2.04 -2.64 -7.18
CA ALA A 78 2.39 -3.88 -7.84
C ALA A 78 1.84 -3.93 -9.28
N VAL A 79 2.63 -4.53 -10.18
CA VAL A 79 2.23 -4.82 -11.55
C VAL A 79 2.81 -6.17 -11.97
N GLN A 80 2.04 -6.93 -12.73
CA GLN A 80 2.46 -8.16 -13.39
C GLN A 80 2.59 -7.87 -14.89
N PRO A 81 3.79 -7.50 -15.37
CA PRO A 81 3.98 -7.09 -16.76
C PRO A 81 3.88 -8.27 -17.74
N GLN A 82 4.26 -9.48 -17.30
CA GLN A 82 4.27 -10.68 -18.13
C GLN A 82 4.35 -11.96 -17.27
N GLY A 83 3.75 -13.05 -17.74
CA GLY A 83 3.93 -14.38 -17.16
C GLY A 83 3.67 -14.41 -15.65
N GLN A 84 4.63 -14.91 -14.87
CA GLN A 84 4.58 -14.98 -13.40
C GLN A 84 5.47 -13.91 -12.73
N GLU A 85 5.91 -12.91 -13.49
CA GLU A 85 6.75 -11.83 -12.98
C GLU A 85 5.90 -10.81 -12.24
N ILE A 86 6.27 -10.47 -11.00
CA ILE A 86 5.69 -9.34 -10.27
C ILE A 86 6.75 -8.24 -10.11
N ALA A 87 6.41 -7.04 -10.53
CA ALA A 87 7.24 -5.86 -10.52
C ALA A 87 6.49 -4.70 -9.86
N VAL A 88 7.12 -3.53 -9.85
CA VAL A 88 6.54 -2.31 -9.25
C VAL A 88 6.60 -1.16 -10.25
N TYR A 89 5.56 -0.33 -10.25
CA TYR A 89 5.59 0.92 -11.01
C TYR A 89 6.72 1.82 -10.49
N LYS A 90 7.55 2.33 -11.41
CA LYS A 90 8.68 3.21 -11.05
C LYS A 90 8.16 4.53 -10.52
N ASN A 91 8.89 5.10 -9.56
CA ASN A 91 8.63 6.42 -8.97
C ASN A 91 7.20 6.63 -8.45
N SER A 92 6.49 5.54 -8.15
CA SER A 92 5.08 5.58 -7.75
C SER A 92 4.85 4.64 -6.59
N ARG A 93 4.21 5.15 -5.54
CA ARG A 93 3.86 4.36 -4.36
C ARG A 93 2.49 4.77 -3.83
N TRP A 94 1.82 3.84 -3.19
CA TRP A 94 0.65 4.11 -2.36
C TRP A 94 1.01 4.93 -1.11
N SER A 95 0.00 5.54 -0.50
CA SER A 95 0.13 6.17 0.82
C SER A 95 0.46 5.15 1.90
N ASP A 96 -0.19 3.98 1.83
CA ASP A 96 -0.11 2.87 2.79
C ASP A 96 0.07 1.53 2.05
N SER A 97 0.26 0.45 2.80
CA SER A 97 0.33 -0.88 2.19
C SER A 97 -1.02 -1.33 1.63
N ALA A 98 -1.00 -2.18 0.59
CA ALA A 98 -2.21 -2.70 -0.04
C ALA A 98 -3.26 -3.27 0.96
N PRO A 99 -2.89 -4.08 1.98
CA PRO A 99 -3.88 -4.59 2.91
C PRO A 99 -4.51 -3.50 3.80
N ILE A 100 -3.77 -2.44 4.16
CA ILE A 100 -4.33 -1.28 4.88
C ILE A 100 -5.32 -0.52 3.99
N LEU A 101 -4.97 -0.30 2.72
CA LEU A 101 -5.85 0.36 1.76
C LEU A 101 -7.17 -0.40 1.58
N VAL A 102 -7.11 -1.73 1.44
CA VAL A 102 -8.29 -2.59 1.31
C VAL A 102 -9.13 -2.55 2.59
N ARG A 103 -8.53 -2.70 3.77
CA ARG A 103 -9.24 -2.60 5.06
C ARG A 103 -9.99 -1.28 5.18
N ASN A 104 -9.31 -0.17 4.92
CA ASN A 104 -9.89 1.16 5.05
C ASN A 104 -11.03 1.38 4.05
N ARG A 105 -10.92 0.86 2.82
CA ARG A 105 -12.00 0.90 1.83
C ARG A 105 -13.23 0.12 2.30
N LEU A 106 -13.04 -1.08 2.86
CA LEU A 106 -14.13 -1.90 3.40
C LEU A 106 -14.83 -1.18 4.55
N ILE A 107 -14.07 -0.64 5.51
CA ILE A 107 -14.61 0.14 6.64
C ILE A 107 -15.44 1.31 6.12
N GLN A 108 -14.92 2.05 5.14
CA GLN A 108 -15.64 3.18 4.55
C GLN A 108 -16.98 2.73 3.95
N ALA A 109 -16.99 1.65 3.17
CA ALA A 109 -18.20 1.15 2.54
C ALA A 109 -19.27 0.76 3.58
N PHE A 110 -18.89 0.02 4.63
CA PHE A 110 -19.80 -0.35 5.71
C PHE A 110 -20.34 0.88 6.46
N ARG A 111 -19.48 1.86 6.75
CA ARG A 111 -19.89 3.10 7.43
C ARG A 111 -20.83 3.95 6.55
N SER A 112 -20.57 4.05 5.25
CA SER A 112 -21.43 4.81 4.33
C SER A 112 -22.79 4.14 4.09
N ASP A 113 -22.84 2.80 4.14
CA ASP A 113 -24.09 2.04 4.03
C ASP A 113 -24.95 2.17 5.29
N GLY A 114 -24.34 2.13 6.47
CA GLY A 114 -24.99 2.46 7.74
C GLY A 114 -25.95 1.40 8.29
N ARG A 115 -26.16 0.25 7.63
CA ARG A 115 -26.98 -0.84 8.19
C ARG A 115 -26.33 -1.46 9.43
N ILE A 116 -25.01 -1.56 9.45
CA ILE A 116 -24.21 -1.92 10.64
C ILE A 116 -23.74 -0.62 11.29
N ARG A 117 -24.29 -0.27 12.46
CA ARG A 117 -23.99 1.02 13.11
C ARG A 117 -22.63 1.05 13.81
N ALA A 118 -22.18 -0.11 14.28
CA ALA A 118 -20.92 -0.25 15.01
C ALA A 118 -19.88 -0.93 14.11
N VAL A 119 -19.05 -0.12 13.44
CA VAL A 119 -17.98 -0.59 12.55
C VAL A 119 -16.63 -0.05 13.03
N SER A 120 -15.73 -0.95 13.40
CA SER A 120 -14.38 -0.64 13.90
C SER A 120 -13.28 -1.27 13.03
N SER A 121 -12.08 -0.70 13.16
CA SER A 121 -10.83 -1.29 12.70
C SER A 121 -10.27 -2.25 13.76
N ASP A 122 -9.39 -3.16 13.35
CA ASP A 122 -8.51 -3.90 14.26
C ASP A 122 -7.52 -3.02 15.04
N ASP A 123 -7.28 -1.78 14.57
CA ASP A 123 -6.46 -0.79 15.30
C ASP A 123 -7.19 -0.18 16.51
N ASP A 124 -8.54 -0.14 16.50
CA ASP A 124 -9.32 0.66 17.46
C ASP A 124 -9.41 -0.01 18.86
N SER A 125 -8.94 -1.25 19.03
CA SER A 125 -9.05 -2.03 20.28
C SER A 125 -10.47 -2.11 20.86
N LEU A 126 -11.49 -2.08 19.99
CA LEU A 126 -12.91 -2.13 20.38
C LEU A 126 -13.43 -3.57 20.36
N GLN A 127 -14.38 -3.87 21.24
CA GLN A 127 -15.17 -5.10 21.20
C GLN A 127 -16.04 -5.13 19.95
N ALA A 128 -16.18 -6.32 19.35
CA ALA A 128 -17.09 -6.56 18.24
C ALA A 128 -17.72 -7.97 18.36
N ASP A 129 -18.90 -8.16 17.78
CA ASP A 129 -19.56 -9.46 17.74
C ASP A 129 -19.00 -10.34 16.62
N VAL A 130 -18.67 -9.69 15.50
CA VAL A 130 -18.23 -10.32 14.27
C VAL A 130 -16.95 -9.66 13.76
N GLU A 131 -16.01 -10.46 13.27
CA GLU A 131 -14.82 -10.01 12.57
C GLU A 131 -14.87 -10.40 11.09
N LEU A 132 -14.64 -9.42 10.21
CA LEU A 132 -14.29 -9.65 8.81
C LEU A 132 -12.76 -9.63 8.70
N SER A 133 -12.18 -10.75 8.32
CA SER A 133 -10.75 -10.88 8.02
C SER A 133 -10.57 -11.65 6.70
N GLY A 134 -9.34 -11.94 6.29
CA GLY A 134 -9.08 -12.71 5.08
C GLY A 134 -7.64 -12.64 4.59
N ASP A 135 -7.41 -13.21 3.42
CA ASP A 135 -6.12 -13.19 2.72
C ASP A 135 -6.23 -12.39 1.42
N LEU A 136 -5.33 -11.42 1.23
CA LEU A 136 -5.19 -10.64 0.00
C LEU A 136 -4.09 -11.25 -0.84
N SER A 137 -4.45 -12.06 -1.83
CA SER A 137 -3.51 -12.81 -2.67
C SER A 137 -3.11 -12.06 -3.94
N ALA A 138 -3.91 -11.08 -4.38
CA ALA A 138 -3.56 -10.18 -5.48
C ALA A 138 -4.08 -8.77 -5.21
N PHE A 139 -3.26 -7.77 -5.52
CA PHE A 139 -3.61 -6.35 -5.57
C PHE A 139 -2.63 -5.67 -6.52
N GLN A 140 -2.82 -5.87 -7.82
CA GLN A 140 -1.83 -5.52 -8.84
C GLN A 140 -2.47 -5.15 -10.18
N GLY A 141 -1.78 -4.33 -10.97
CA GLY A 141 -2.04 -4.28 -12.41
C GLY A 141 -1.58 -5.58 -13.06
N VAL A 142 -2.28 -6.04 -14.09
CA VAL A 142 -1.93 -7.22 -14.89
C VAL A 142 -1.99 -6.81 -16.36
N TYR A 143 -0.89 -6.98 -17.06
CA TYR A 143 -0.80 -6.64 -18.48
C TYR A 143 -0.86 -7.91 -19.31
N HIS A 144 -1.72 -7.88 -20.33
CA HIS A 144 -1.87 -8.92 -21.34
C HIS A 144 -1.62 -8.30 -22.72
N VAL A 145 -1.49 -9.14 -23.74
CA VAL A 145 -1.40 -8.65 -25.12
C VAL A 145 -2.70 -7.94 -25.49
N GLY A 146 -2.63 -6.62 -25.65
CA GLY A 146 -3.76 -5.78 -26.08
C GLY A 146 -4.74 -5.38 -24.97
N SER A 147 -4.51 -5.76 -23.71
CA SER A 147 -5.36 -5.33 -22.58
C SER A 147 -4.57 -5.18 -21.29
N SER A 148 -5.11 -4.39 -20.37
CA SER A 148 -4.53 -4.19 -19.04
C SER A 148 -5.66 -4.02 -18.04
N GLU A 149 -5.51 -4.63 -16.87
CA GLU A 149 -6.53 -4.64 -15.83
C GLU A 149 -5.90 -4.55 -14.45
N VAL A 150 -6.66 -4.09 -13.47
CA VAL A 150 -6.35 -4.31 -12.06
C VAL A 150 -7.00 -5.61 -11.63
N LEU A 151 -6.22 -6.47 -10.98
CA LEU A 151 -6.67 -7.70 -10.34
C LEU A 151 -6.61 -7.54 -8.82
N ILE A 152 -7.75 -7.75 -8.17
CA ILE A 152 -7.84 -7.90 -6.71
C ILE A 152 -8.37 -9.29 -6.39
N ARG A 153 -7.64 -10.06 -5.59
CA ARG A 153 -8.08 -11.36 -5.07
C ARG A 153 -8.08 -11.33 -3.56
N PHE A 154 -9.26 -11.51 -2.99
CA PHE A 154 -9.48 -11.47 -1.54
C PHE A 154 -10.29 -12.68 -1.09
N ASP A 155 -9.68 -13.51 -0.26
CA ASP A 155 -10.30 -14.68 0.35
C ASP A 155 -10.81 -14.28 1.73
N ALA A 156 -12.07 -13.83 1.78
CA ALA A 156 -12.70 -13.28 2.97
C ALA A 156 -13.23 -14.38 3.89
N ARG A 157 -13.18 -14.10 5.19
CA ARG A 157 -13.79 -14.90 6.24
C ARG A 157 -14.55 -14.00 7.21
N LEU A 158 -15.74 -14.43 7.60
CA LEU A 158 -16.56 -13.79 8.61
C LEU A 158 -16.56 -14.69 9.85
N VAL A 159 -16.12 -14.17 10.99
CA VAL A 159 -15.87 -14.94 12.21
C VAL A 159 -16.67 -14.37 13.36
N ARG A 160 -17.39 -15.21 14.10
CA ARG A 160 -18.00 -14.82 15.37
C ARG A 160 -16.92 -14.79 16.45
N ILE A 161 -16.77 -13.66 17.13
CA ILE A 161 -15.66 -13.45 18.07
C ILE A 161 -15.86 -14.26 19.36
N SER A 162 -17.10 -14.42 19.83
CA SER A 162 -17.41 -15.05 21.12
C SER A 162 -16.92 -16.50 21.24
N ASP A 163 -16.98 -17.28 20.16
CA ASP A 163 -16.60 -18.70 20.10
C ASP A 163 -15.52 -18.99 19.03
N ARG A 164 -15.01 -17.94 18.36
CA ARG A 164 -14.10 -18.00 17.21
C ARG A 164 -14.62 -18.86 16.04
N ARG A 165 -15.95 -19.01 15.92
CA ARG A 165 -16.54 -19.82 14.85
C ARG A 165 -16.55 -19.05 13.54
N ILE A 166 -16.05 -19.68 12.48
CA ILE A 166 -16.22 -19.18 11.11
C ILE A 166 -17.72 -19.27 10.76
N ILE A 167 -18.32 -18.12 10.48
CA ILE A 167 -19.71 -17.99 10.01
C ILE A 167 -19.77 -18.35 8.53
N ALA A 168 -18.88 -17.77 7.74
CA ALA A 168 -18.82 -17.99 6.29
C ALA A 168 -17.43 -17.63 5.74
N THR A 169 -17.10 -18.21 4.58
CA THR A 169 -15.92 -17.87 3.78
C THR A 169 -16.33 -17.60 2.35
N ARG A 170 -15.67 -16.65 1.68
CA ARG A 170 -15.91 -16.37 0.26
C ARG A 170 -14.69 -15.79 -0.42
N GLN A 171 -14.41 -16.30 -1.62
CA GLN A 171 -13.41 -15.74 -2.51
C GLN A 171 -14.02 -14.65 -3.40
N PHE A 172 -13.30 -13.55 -3.55
CA PHE A 172 -13.59 -12.45 -4.48
C PHE A 172 -12.43 -12.31 -5.47
N ASP A 173 -12.72 -12.35 -6.76
CA ASP A 173 -11.78 -12.07 -7.87
C ASP A 173 -12.36 -10.90 -8.68
N ILE A 174 -11.78 -9.72 -8.50
CA ILE A 174 -12.21 -8.47 -9.13
C ILE A 174 -11.22 -8.11 -10.23
N ARG A 175 -11.75 -7.86 -11.42
CA ARG A 175 -11.01 -7.44 -12.61
C ARG A 175 -11.58 -6.14 -13.14
N GLN A 176 -10.75 -5.12 -13.21
CA GLN A 176 -11.15 -3.79 -13.65
C GLN A 176 -10.21 -3.32 -14.76
N PRO A 177 -10.71 -3.10 -15.99
CA PRO A 177 -9.90 -2.58 -17.07
C PRO A 177 -9.21 -1.25 -16.73
N ILE A 178 -7.95 -1.12 -17.15
CA ILE A 178 -7.17 0.12 -17.13
C ILE A 178 -7.35 0.78 -18.51
N LYS A 179 -7.83 2.03 -18.53
CA LYS A 179 -8.26 2.72 -19.77
C LYS A 179 -7.12 3.37 -20.57
N GLY A 180 -5.88 3.24 -20.11
CA GLY A 180 -4.68 3.70 -20.79
C GLY A 180 -3.43 3.28 -20.04
N ASN A 181 -2.34 4.01 -20.21
CA ASN A 181 -1.02 3.67 -19.70
C ASN A 181 -0.47 4.69 -18.69
N GLU A 182 -1.20 5.78 -18.45
CA GLU A 182 -0.79 6.80 -17.49
C GLU A 182 -1.06 6.33 -16.07
N MET A 183 -0.18 6.73 -15.13
CA MET A 183 -0.28 6.27 -13.74
C MET A 183 -1.61 6.69 -13.09
N ASN A 184 -2.18 7.83 -13.49
CA ASN A 184 -3.48 8.28 -13.00
C ASN A 184 -4.62 7.32 -13.42
N GLU A 185 -4.55 6.74 -14.61
CA GLU A 185 -5.54 5.78 -15.11
C GLU A 185 -5.42 4.44 -14.39
N VAL A 186 -4.19 4.00 -14.10
CA VAL A 186 -3.91 2.83 -13.25
C VAL A 186 -4.53 3.04 -11.87
N VAL A 187 -4.23 4.17 -11.22
CA VAL A 187 -4.74 4.51 -9.89
C VAL A 187 -6.26 4.59 -9.86
N GLN A 188 -6.87 5.14 -10.91
CA GLN A 188 -8.33 5.17 -11.04
C GLN A 188 -8.94 3.77 -11.20
N ALA A 189 -8.32 2.89 -11.98
CA ALA A 189 -8.75 1.50 -12.09
C ALA A 189 -8.65 0.76 -10.74
N PHE A 190 -7.61 1.01 -9.93
CA PHE A 190 -7.52 0.47 -8.57
C PHE A 190 -8.64 0.97 -7.66
N GLY A 191 -8.97 2.25 -7.75
CA GLY A 191 -10.12 2.84 -7.04
C GLY A 191 -11.42 2.11 -7.38
N LEU A 192 -11.73 1.99 -8.67
CA LEU A 192 -12.94 1.31 -9.17
C LEU A 192 -12.98 -0.18 -8.76
N ALA A 193 -11.86 -0.90 -8.87
CA ALA A 193 -11.78 -2.30 -8.44
C ALA A 193 -12.03 -2.44 -6.94
N SER A 194 -11.49 -1.52 -6.14
CA SER A 194 -11.66 -1.54 -4.68
C SER A 194 -13.08 -1.19 -4.26
N ASP A 195 -13.75 -0.30 -4.98
CA ASP A 195 -15.18 -0.01 -4.79
C ASP A 195 -16.04 -1.24 -5.10
N GLN A 196 -15.77 -1.90 -6.22
CA GLN A 196 -16.48 -3.12 -6.59
C GLN A 196 -16.26 -4.23 -5.56
N LEU A 197 -15.03 -4.43 -5.09
CA LEU A 197 -14.73 -5.37 -4.00
C LEU A 197 -15.56 -5.04 -2.76
N ALA A 198 -15.54 -3.77 -2.32
CA ALA A 198 -16.19 -3.36 -1.10
C ALA A 198 -17.72 -3.51 -1.17
N THR A 199 -18.34 -3.18 -2.30
CA THR A 199 -19.78 -3.45 -2.52
C THR A 199 -20.09 -4.94 -2.44
N GLN A 200 -19.27 -5.81 -3.06
CA GLN A 200 -19.52 -7.26 -3.03
C GLN A 200 -19.34 -7.86 -1.64
N VAL A 201 -18.29 -7.46 -0.91
CA VAL A 201 -18.02 -7.91 0.46
C VAL A 201 -19.12 -7.44 1.40
N LEU A 202 -19.57 -6.19 1.27
CA LEU A 202 -20.65 -5.64 2.06
C LEU A 202 -21.95 -6.42 1.85
N ASN A 203 -22.36 -6.60 0.59
CA ASN A 203 -23.57 -7.34 0.26
C ASN A 203 -23.52 -8.79 0.75
N TRP A 204 -22.37 -9.45 0.58
CA TRP A 204 -22.17 -10.81 1.09
C TRP A 204 -22.25 -10.86 2.61
N THR A 205 -21.64 -9.92 3.32
CA THR A 205 -21.65 -9.84 4.78
C THR A 205 -23.07 -9.66 5.30
N MET A 206 -23.87 -8.79 4.67
CA MET A 206 -25.26 -8.56 5.06
C MET A 206 -26.18 -9.77 4.80
N GLN A 207 -25.80 -10.67 3.90
CA GLN A 207 -26.51 -11.95 3.70
C GLN A 207 -26.18 -12.97 4.80
N GLN A 208 -25.07 -12.78 5.50
CA GLN A 208 -24.72 -13.65 6.62
C GLN A 208 -25.45 -13.14 7.87
N SER A 209 -26.47 -13.86 8.30
CA SER A 209 -27.05 -13.57 9.62
C SER A 209 -26.11 -14.16 10.68
N PRO A 210 -25.55 -13.35 11.59
CA PRO A 210 -24.88 -13.89 12.76
C PRO A 210 -25.87 -14.50 13.76
N ALA A 211 -27.18 -14.61 13.42
CA ALA A 211 -28.26 -15.14 14.26
C ALA A 211 -27.78 -16.24 15.21
N GLN A 212 -27.64 -15.80 16.47
CA GLN A 212 -28.18 -16.38 17.70
C GLN A 212 -28.38 -17.90 17.65
N GLY A 213 -27.47 -18.61 18.33
CA GLY A 213 -27.91 -19.78 19.10
C GLY A 213 -28.67 -19.31 20.33
#